data_AF-A0A8D1CR28-F1
#
_entry.id   AF-A0A8D1CR28-F1
#
_cell.length_a   1.000
_cell.length_b   1.000
_cell.length_c   1.000
_cell.angle_alpha   90.00
_cell.angle_beta   90.00
_cell.angle_gamma   90.00
#
_symmetry.space_group_name_H-M   'P 1'
#
loop_
_entity.id
_entity.type
_entity.pdbx_description
1 polymer ?
#
loop_
_entity_poly.entity_id
_entity_poly.type
_entity_poly.pdbx_seq_one_letter_code
_entity_poly.pdbx_strand_id
1 'polypeptide(L)'
;AHGIVCRALVKEFSGFLWKPDKIYKPELELFGAPPEAVDAKMKVKQCANGISFKKKILLTKTLVEILVKKCGFEDVKTLFPDISLGLSASVFK
;
A
#
# COMPACT_ATOMS: atom_id res chain seq x y z
N ALA A 1 -3.02 20.54 -13.17
CA ALA A 1 -4.02 19.58 -12.63
C ALA A 1 -3.43 18.92 -11.39
N HIS A 2 -4.05 19.07 -10.22
CA HIS A 2 -3.67 18.31 -9.03
C HIS A 2 -4.46 17.00 -9.06
N GLY A 3 -3.80 15.91 -9.45
CA GLY A 3 -4.43 14.59 -9.48
C GLY A 3 -4.75 14.16 -8.05
N ILE A 4 -6.04 14.04 -7.72
CA ILE A 4 -6.48 13.48 -6.44
C ILE A 4 -6.07 12.01 -6.42
N VAL A 5 -5.38 11.58 -5.37
CA VAL A 5 -4.98 10.17 -5.24
C VAL A 5 -6.22 9.31 -5.05
N CYS A 6 -6.39 8.29 -5.89
CA CYS A 6 -7.47 7.33 -5.74
C CYS A 6 -7.28 6.51 -4.46
N ARG A 7 -8.29 6.54 -3.57
CA ARG A 7 -8.29 5.78 -2.31
C ARG A 7 -8.10 4.27 -2.53
N ALA A 8 -8.66 3.74 -3.63
CA ALA A 8 -8.53 2.34 -3.98
C ALA A 8 -7.07 1.96 -4.31
N LEU A 9 -6.32 2.86 -4.95
CA LEU A 9 -4.90 2.66 -5.24
C LEU A 9 -4.07 2.61 -3.95
N VAL A 10 -4.34 3.50 -3.00
CA VAL A 10 -3.64 3.49 -1.70
C VAL A 10 -3.95 2.21 -0.90
N LYS A 11 -5.22 1.78 -0.90
CA LYS A 11 -5.63 0.51 -0.28
C LYS A 11 -4.94 -0.68 -0.94
N GLU A 12 -4.77 -0.64 -2.25
CA GLU A 12 -4.07 -1.67 -3.01
C GLU A 12 -2.59 -1.74 -2.63
N PHE A 13 -1.86 -0.62 -2.59
CA PHE A 13 -0.47 -0.59 -2.13
C PHE A 13 -0.29 -1.10 -0.70
N SER A 14 -1.21 -0.74 0.21
CA SER A 14 -1.23 -1.26 1.57
C SER A 14 -1.44 -2.79 1.58
N GLY A 15 -2.42 -3.28 0.82
CA GLY A 15 -2.69 -4.71 0.66
C GLY A 15 -1.51 -5.47 0.05
N PHE A 16 -0.81 -4.88 -0.91
CA PHE A 16 0.37 -5.46 -1.55
C PHE A 16 1.48 -5.71 -0.52
N LEU A 17 1.76 -4.75 0.36
CA LEU A 17 2.83 -4.86 1.35
C LEU A 17 2.46 -5.79 2.52
N TRP A 18 1.22 -5.72 3.00
CA TRP A 18 0.85 -6.25 4.31
C TRP A 18 -0.10 -7.44 4.30
N LYS A 19 -1.00 -7.55 3.32
CA LYS A 19 -1.99 -8.64 3.32
C LYS A 19 -1.38 -9.97 2.89
N PRO A 20 -1.79 -11.11 3.46
CA PRO A 20 -1.49 -12.43 2.92
C PRO A 20 -2.03 -12.58 1.49
N ASP A 21 -1.35 -13.40 0.68
CA ASP A 21 -1.73 -13.68 -0.71
C ASP A 21 -3.19 -14.15 -0.86
N LYS A 22 -3.67 -14.97 0.10
CA LYS A 22 -5.04 -15.50 0.14
C LYS A 22 -6.11 -14.41 0.29
N ILE A 23 -5.76 -13.26 0.87
CA ILE A 23 -6.67 -12.11 1.03
C ILE A 23 -6.47 -11.12 -0.12
N TYR A 24 -5.22 -10.91 -0.52
CA TYR A 24 -4.88 -9.93 -1.53
C TYR A 24 -5.33 -10.32 -2.95
N LYS A 25 -5.22 -11.60 -3.34
CA LYS A 25 -5.62 -12.03 -4.70
C LYS A 25 -7.11 -11.79 -4.97
N PRO A 26 -8.05 -12.20 -4.10
CA PRO A 26 -9.48 -11.89 -4.30
C PRO A 26 -9.75 -10.39 -4.37
N GLU A 27 -9.07 -9.57 -3.54
CA GLU A 27 -9.22 -8.11 -3.60
C GLU A 27 -8.71 -7.51 -4.92
N LEU A 28 -7.67 -8.10 -5.51
CA LEU A 28 -7.14 -7.66 -6.79
C LEU A 28 -8.09 -8.02 -7.96
N GLU A 29 -8.75 -9.17 -7.88
CA GLU A 29 -9.73 -9.63 -8.87
C GLU A 29 -10.97 -8.72 -8.92
N LEU A 30 -11.33 -8.05 -7.81
CA LEU A 30 -12.44 -7.09 -7.76
C LEU A 30 -12.26 -5.88 -8.69
N PHE A 31 -11.03 -5.60 -9.14
CA PHE A 31 -10.78 -4.53 -10.11
C PHE A 31 -11.14 -4.93 -11.55
N GLY A 32 -11.57 -6.17 -11.80
CA GLY A 32 -11.93 -6.65 -13.13
C GLY A 32 -10.72 -6.74 -14.08
N ALA A 33 -9.52 -6.91 -13.53
CA ALA A 33 -8.30 -7.05 -14.32
C ALA A 33 -8.24 -8.40 -15.04
N PRO A 34 -7.62 -8.48 -16.24
CA PRO A 34 -7.38 -9.75 -16.91
C PRO A 34 -6.60 -10.72 -16.02
N PRO A 35 -6.84 -12.04 -16.11
CA PRO A 35 -6.14 -13.04 -15.28
C PRO A 35 -4.61 -12.94 -15.38
N GLU A 36 -4.08 -12.63 -16.57
CA GLU A 36 -2.65 -12.43 -16.80
C GLU A 36 -2.06 -11.30 -15.94
N ALA A 37 -2.78 -10.18 -15.80
CA ALA A 37 -2.34 -9.05 -14.99
C ALA A 37 -2.40 -9.37 -13.49
N VAL A 38 -3.42 -10.13 -13.06
CA VAL A 38 -3.54 -10.62 -11.68
C VAL A 38 -2.36 -11.54 -11.36
N ASP A 39 -2.06 -12.51 -12.21
CA ASP A 39 -0.96 -13.46 -12.02
C ASP A 39 0.42 -12.78 -12.04
N ALA A 40 0.63 -11.83 -12.96
CA ALA A 40 1.85 -11.03 -13.01
C ALA A 40 2.06 -10.26 -11.69
N LYS A 41 1.00 -9.62 -11.17
CA LYS A 41 1.09 -8.88 -9.91
C LYS A 41 1.31 -9.79 -8.71
N MET A 42 0.68 -10.97 -8.70
CA MET A 42 0.89 -11.98 -7.66
C MET A 42 2.33 -12.49 -7.64
N LYS A 43 2.97 -12.69 -8.80
CA LYS A 43 4.40 -13.06 -8.87
C LYS A 43 5.29 -11.99 -8.22
N VAL A 44 5.02 -10.71 -8.50
CA VAL A 44 5.77 -9.60 -7.88
C VAL A 44 5.52 -9.54 -6.37
N LYS A 45 4.27 -9.74 -5.93
CA LYS A 45 3.92 -9.79 -4.50
C LYS A 45 4.65 -10.91 -3.76
N GLN A 46 4.72 -12.10 -4.33
CA GLN A 46 5.39 -13.24 -3.73
C GLN A 46 6.89 -12.97 -3.50
N CYS A 47 7.54 -12.28 -4.44
CA CYS A 47 8.90 -11.78 -4.24
C CYS A 47 8.96 -10.73 -3.11
N ALA A 48 8.03 -9.77 -3.13
CA ALA A 48 7.95 -8.72 -2.09
C ALA A 48 7.61 -9.27 -0.69
N ASN A 49 7.00 -10.45 -0.58
CA ASN A 49 6.78 -11.12 0.70
C ASN A 49 8.08 -11.54 1.39
N GLY A 50 9.16 -11.76 0.63
CA GLY A 50 10.50 -11.99 1.18
C GLY A 50 11.16 -10.76 1.82
N ILE A 51 10.58 -9.57 1.64
CA ILE A 51 11.08 -8.34 2.28
C ILE A 51 10.81 -8.41 3.78
N SER A 52 11.86 -8.19 4.58
CA SER A 52 11.74 -8.21 6.04
C SER A 52 10.73 -7.19 6.55
N PHE A 53 10.08 -7.51 7.67
CA PHE A 53 9.05 -6.65 8.29
C PHE A 53 9.53 -5.21 8.50
N LYS A 54 10.76 -5.03 9.03
CA LYS A 54 11.36 -3.69 9.22
C LYS A 54 11.49 -2.91 7.91
N LYS A 55 11.88 -3.56 6.81
CA LYS A 55 11.97 -2.93 5.49
C LYS A 55 10.58 -2.58 4.93
N LYS A 56 9.56 -3.42 5.15
CA LYS A 56 8.17 -3.11 4.79
C LYS A 56 7.62 -1.89 5.55
N ILE A 57 7.98 -1.72 6.83
CA ILE A 57 7.67 -0.50 7.59
C ILE A 57 8.29 0.73 6.92
N LEU A 58 9.58 0.67 6.55
CA LEU A 58 10.26 1.78 5.89
C LEU A 58 9.60 2.14 4.56
N LEU A 59 9.29 1.15 3.71
CA LEU A 59 8.57 1.36 2.45
C LEU A 59 7.21 2.04 2.68
N THR A 60 6.49 1.60 3.70
CA THR A 60 5.19 2.16 4.05
C THR A 60 5.31 3.62 4.51
N LYS A 61 6.31 3.94 5.34
CA LYS A 61 6.58 5.33 5.75
C LYS A 61 6.89 6.22 4.56
N THR A 62 7.76 5.77 3.65
CA THR A 62 8.10 6.52 2.43
C THR A 62 6.86 6.73 1.56
N LEU A 63 6.03 5.71 1.40
CA LEU A 63 4.77 5.83 0.66
C LEU A 63 3.84 6.87 1.30
N VAL A 64 3.66 6.83 2.62
CA VAL A 64 2.85 7.82 3.35
C VAL A 64 3.38 9.24 3.18
N GLU A 65 4.69 9.45 3.29
CA GLU A 65 5.29 10.77 3.10
C GLU A 65 5.02 11.33 1.70
N ILE A 66 5.11 10.50 0.66
CA ILE A 66 4.78 10.90 -0.71
C ILE A 66 3.30 11.25 -0.81
N LEU A 67 2.42 10.37 -0.33
CA LEU A 67 0.97 10.55 -0.43
C LEU A 67 0.49 11.82 0.28
N VAL A 68 0.99 12.11 1.49
CA VAL A 68 0.61 13.29 2.27
C VAL A 68 1.29 14.55 1.72
N LYS A 69 2.62 14.56 1.65
CA LYS A 69 3.38 15.79 1.40
C LYS A 69 3.40 16.21 -0.08
N LYS A 70 3.25 15.26 -1.01
CA LYS A 70 3.31 15.54 -2.45
C LYS A 70 1.96 15.47 -3.12
N CYS A 71 1.05 14.64 -2.62
CA CYS A 71 -0.22 14.38 -3.28
C CYS A 71 -1.46 14.82 -2.47
N GLY A 72 -1.30 15.35 -1.25
CA GLY A 72 -2.41 15.88 -0.46
C GLY A 72 -3.44 14.83 -0.03
N PHE A 73 -3.02 13.58 0.17
CA PHE A 73 -3.91 12.49 0.59
C PHE A 73 -4.12 12.50 2.11
N GLU A 74 -5.38 12.61 2.56
CA GLU A 74 -5.71 12.82 3.99
C GLU A 74 -6.08 11.52 4.74
N ASP A 75 -6.56 10.48 4.03
CA ASP A 75 -7.12 9.24 4.60
C ASP A 75 -6.07 8.18 5.06
N VAL A 76 -4.87 8.61 5.42
CA VAL A 76 -3.75 7.70 5.70
C VAL A 76 -4.01 6.77 6.90
N LYS A 77 -4.59 7.29 7.98
CA LYS A 77 -4.79 6.55 9.23
C LYS A 77 -5.69 5.32 9.06
N THR A 78 -6.64 5.37 8.14
CA THR A 78 -7.58 4.27 7.87
C THR A 78 -6.93 3.14 7.07
N LEU A 79 -5.96 3.46 6.21
CA LEU A 79 -5.36 2.50 5.28
C LEU A 79 -4.06 1.87 5.80
N PHE A 80 -3.46 2.45 6.83
CA PHE A 80 -2.25 1.93 7.46
C PHE A 80 -2.30 2.00 8.99
N PRO A 81 -3.14 1.17 9.64
CA PRO A 81 -3.32 1.19 11.08
C PRO A 81 -2.06 0.77 11.87
N ASP A 82 -1.22 -0.11 11.30
CA ASP A 82 -0.07 -0.71 11.99
C ASP A 82 1.19 0.17 12.06
N ILE A 83 1.21 1.31 11.35
CA ILE A 83 2.37 2.23 11.41
C ILE A 83 2.38 3.06 12.71
N SER A 84 1.38 2.88 13.59
CA SER A 84 1.37 3.45 14.95
C SER A 84 2.60 3.05 15.79
N LEU A 85 3.30 1.96 15.42
CA LEU A 85 4.52 1.51 16.09
C LEU A 85 5.81 2.20 15.62
N GLY A 86 5.75 3.21 14.74
CA GLY A 86 7.00 3.88 14.35
C GLY A 86 6.95 5.16 13.52
N LEU A 87 5.79 5.71 13.16
CA LEU A 87 5.75 7.06 12.58
C LEU A 87 6.13 8.08 13.67
N SER A 88 7.25 8.77 13.48
CA SER A 88 7.52 10.00 14.24
C SER A 88 6.38 10.98 13.99
N ALA A 89 5.96 11.71 15.03
CA ALA A 89 4.94 12.75 14.96
C ALA A 89 5.19 13.80 13.84
N SER A 90 6.41 13.87 13.31
CA SER A 90 6.85 14.73 12.20
C SER A 90 6.23 14.42 10.83
N VAL A 91 5.55 13.28 10.63
CA VAL A 91 4.94 12.91 9.33
C VAL A 91 3.51 13.42 9.20
N PHE A 92 2.82 13.68 10.31
CA PHE A 92 1.44 14.17 10.36
C PHE A 92 1.34 15.67 10.69
N LYS A 93 2.46 16.40 10.71
CA LYS A 93 2.52 17.83 10.99
C LYS A 93 2.70 18.64 9.72
#